data_AF-D7MAK7-F1
#
_entry.id   AF-D7MAK7-F1
#
_cell.length_a   1.000
_cell.length_b   1.000
_cell.length_c   1.000
_cell.angle_alpha   90.00
_cell.angle_beta   90.00
_cell.angle_gamma   90.00
#
_symmetry.space_group_name_H-M   'P 1'
#
loop_
_entity.id
_entity.type
_entity.pdbx_description
1 polymer ?
#
loop_
_entity_poly.entity_id
_entity_poly.type
_entity_poly.pdbx_seq_one_letter_code
_entity_poly.pdbx_strand_id
1 'polypeptide(L)'
;MNVYPNQKGQTYDRTNIDSWIGKGNPPCPFTRVALSDLTLIPNHTLGRLIQEWCVDNRSNGVERIPTPKQPADPISVRSLLSQASAISGTHASVRSRAAAICRLRELARDEKNRVLIAGHNAREILVRILVLLHMTETECEALASVYDPVVV
;
A
#
# COMPACT_ATOMS: atom_id res chain seq x y z
N MET A 1 8.93 14.07 7.60
CA MET A 1 9.07 15.39 8.26
C MET A 1 8.33 16.41 7.45
N ASN A 2 7.45 17.18 8.08
CA ASN A 2 6.62 18.17 7.40
C ASN A 2 6.80 19.55 8.02
N VAL A 3 6.79 20.58 7.18
CA VAL A 3 6.79 22.01 7.46
C VAL A 3 5.35 22.50 7.52
N TYR A 4 5.03 23.31 8.51
CA TYR A 4 3.81 24.11 8.47
C TYR A 4 3.99 25.36 7.60
N PRO A 5 3.00 25.75 6.80
CA PRO A 5 2.90 27.08 6.22
C PRO A 5 2.48 28.06 7.33
N ASN A 6 3.35 28.28 8.31
CA ASN A 6 3.25 29.40 9.24
C ASN A 6 4.45 30.33 9.05
N GLN A 7 4.35 31.55 9.56
CA GLN A 7 5.38 32.60 9.49
C GLN A 7 6.76 32.21 10.06
N LYS A 8 6.99 30.96 10.53
CA LYS A 8 8.25 30.50 11.15
C LYS A 8 8.87 29.24 10.54
N GLY A 9 8.27 28.60 9.53
CA GLY A 9 8.89 27.48 8.80
C GLY A 9 9.33 26.30 9.69
N GLN A 10 8.62 26.06 10.80
CA GLN A 10 8.98 25.00 11.74
C GLN A 10 8.70 23.61 11.15
N THR A 11 9.64 22.69 11.33
CA THR A 11 9.53 21.31 10.85
C THR A 11 9.30 20.37 12.03
N TYR A 12 8.29 19.51 11.90
CA TYR A 12 7.98 18.50 12.90
C TYR A 12 8.09 17.10 12.32
N ASP A 13 8.28 16.12 13.20
CA ASP A 13 8.06 14.73 12.84
C ASP A 13 6.59 14.51 12.46
N ARG A 14 6.36 13.68 11.43
CA ARG A 14 5.03 13.42 10.88
C ARG A 14 4.11 12.74 11.89
N THR A 15 4.58 11.69 12.56
CA THR A 15 3.74 10.92 13.48
C THR A 15 3.36 11.76 14.70
N ASN A 16 4.32 12.52 15.22
CA ASN A 16 4.10 13.39 16.37
C ASN A 16 3.10 14.50 16.05
N ILE A 17 3.22 15.14 14.88
CA ILE A 17 2.31 16.22 14.53
C ILE A 17 0.91 15.73 14.17
N ASP A 18 0.81 14.59 13.47
CA ASP A 18 -0.49 13.98 13.16
C ASP A 18 -1.21 13.57 14.45
N SER A 19 -0.49 13.00 15.44
CA SER A 19 -1.05 12.68 16.76
C SER A 19 -1.46 13.94 17.54
N TRP A 20 -0.66 15.00 17.48
CA TRP A 20 -0.96 16.27 18.13
C TRP A 20 -2.26 16.88 17.61
N ILE A 21 -2.42 16.96 16.28
CA ILE A 21 -3.64 17.44 15.63
C ILE A 21 -4.82 16.50 15.95
N GLY A 22 -4.64 15.19 15.86
CA GLY A 22 -5.69 14.20 16.10
C GLY A 22 -6.27 14.23 17.53
N LYS A 23 -5.51 14.74 18.50
CA LYS A 23 -5.96 14.97 19.88
C LYS A 23 -6.74 16.28 20.08
N GLY A 24 -6.95 17.07 19.02
CA GLY A 24 -7.63 18.36 19.09
C GLY A 24 -6.80 19.48 19.70
N ASN A 25 -5.48 19.32 19.78
CA ASN A 25 -4.60 20.36 20.33
C ASN A 25 -4.52 21.58 19.40
N PRO A 26 -4.18 22.77 19.93
CA PRO A 26 -3.93 23.94 19.10
C PRO A 26 -2.84 23.64 18.06
N PRO A 27 -3.04 24.06 16.80
CA PRO A 27 -2.29 23.58 15.65
C PRO A 27 -0.81 23.98 15.61
N CYS A 28 -0.39 25.00 16.38
CA CYS A 28 1.04 25.24 16.62
C CYS A 28 1.45 24.77 18.04
N PRO A 29 2.27 23.71 18.18
CA PRO A 29 2.75 23.25 19.48
C PRO A 29 3.57 24.29 20.24
N PHE A 30 4.26 25.18 19.51
CA PHE A 30 5.17 26.17 20.09
C PHE A 30 4.46 27.47 20.46
N THR A 31 3.69 28.05 19.54
CA THR A 31 3.02 29.33 19.79
C THR A 31 1.63 29.18 20.43
N ARG A 32 1.06 27.96 20.42
CA ARG A 32 -0.32 27.66 20.83
C ARG A 32 -1.39 28.48 20.09
N VAL A 33 -1.02 29.11 18.97
CA VAL A 33 -1.94 29.90 18.14
C VAL A 33 -2.69 28.96 17.19
N ALA A 34 -3.99 29.21 17.03
CA ALA A 34 -4.80 28.59 16.00
C ALA A 34 -4.34 29.02 14.61
N LEU A 35 -3.95 28.06 13.79
CA LEU A 35 -3.60 28.20 12.39
C LEU A 35 -4.85 27.95 11.57
N SER A 36 -5.11 28.84 10.62
CA SER A 36 -6.16 28.69 9.63
C SER A 36 -5.85 27.60 8.61
N ASP A 37 -4.56 27.28 8.41
CA ASP A 37 -4.10 26.24 7.49
C ASP A 37 -3.30 25.16 8.24
N LEU A 38 -3.77 23.91 8.11
CA LEU A 38 -3.18 22.69 8.68
C LEU A 38 -2.46 21.85 7.62
N THR A 39 -2.32 22.37 6.40
CA THR A 39 -1.66 21.67 5.30
C THR A 39 -0.19 21.46 5.65
N LEU A 40 0.20 20.21 5.87
CA LEU A 40 1.56 19.83 6.21
C LEU A 40 2.37 19.58 4.93
N ILE A 41 3.40 20.39 4.70
CA ILE A 41 4.24 20.33 3.49
C ILE A 41 5.49 19.49 3.77
N PRO A 42 5.81 18.42 3.03
CA PRO A 42 7.02 17.65 3.28
C PRO A 42 8.31 18.48 3.21
N ASN A 43 9.21 18.33 4.21
CA ASN A 43 10.55 18.94 4.17
C ASN A 43 11.55 17.97 3.53
N HIS A 44 11.67 18.04 2.20
CA HIS A 44 12.59 17.15 1.46
C HIS A 44 14.07 17.41 1.76
N THR A 45 14.45 18.67 1.97
CA THR A 45 15.84 19.05 2.28
C THR A 45 16.30 18.43 3.59
N LEU A 46 15.53 18.63 4.67
CA LEU A 46 15.86 18.05 5.97
C LEU A 46 15.80 16.52 5.92
N GLY A 47 14.81 15.96 5.22
CA GLY A 47 14.71 14.51 5.02
C GLY A 47 15.96 13.92 4.37
N ARG A 48 16.51 14.59 3.35
CA ARG A 48 17.75 14.16 2.68
C ARG A 48 18.96 14.28 3.61
N LEU A 49 19.12 15.41 4.30
CA LEU A 49 20.26 15.64 5.21
C LEU A 49 20.33 14.58 6.33
N ILE A 50 19.18 14.19 6.88
CA ILE A 50 19.12 13.13 7.90
C ILE A 50 19.53 11.78 7.32
N GLN A 51 19.09 11.46 6.09
CA GLN A 51 19.47 10.21 5.43
C GLN A 51 20.97 10.15 5.12
N GLU A 52 21.57 11.27 4.72
CA GLU A 52 23.01 11.40 4.49
C GLU A 52 23.76 11.20 5.81
N TRP A 53 23.37 11.90 6.88
CA TRP A 53 23.97 11.73 8.20
C TRP A 53 23.89 10.28 8.72
N CYS A 54 22.75 9.60 8.54
CA CYS A 54 22.62 8.18 8.91
C CYS A 54 23.59 7.26 8.13
N VAL A 55 23.94 7.60 6.89
CA VAL A 55 24.93 6.82 6.12
C VAL A 55 26.32 7.04 6.68
N ASP A 56 26.68 8.30 6.90
CA ASP A 56 28.01 8.67 7.39
C ASP A 56 28.28 8.11 8.79
N ASN A 57 27.23 8.01 9.62
CA ASN A 57 27.32 7.48 10.98
C ASN A 57 27.02 5.98 11.10
N ARG A 58 26.96 5.22 10.00
CA ARG A 58 26.70 3.77 10.05
C ARG A 58 27.73 3.00 10.87
N SER A 59 29.00 3.40 10.84
CA SER A 59 30.07 2.80 11.65
C SER A 59 29.86 2.98 13.15
N ASN A 60 29.07 3.97 13.56
CA ASN A 60 28.72 4.25 14.95
C ASN A 60 27.44 3.49 15.39
N GLY A 61 26.98 2.53 14.59
CA GLY A 61 25.76 1.76 14.87
C GLY A 61 24.46 2.50 14.54
N VAL A 62 24.53 3.63 13.83
CA VAL A 62 23.33 4.36 13.38
C VAL A 62 22.72 3.64 12.17
N GLU A 63 21.47 3.21 12.31
CA GLU A 63 20.71 2.64 11.20
C GLU A 63 20.01 3.74 10.37
N ARG A 64 19.77 3.43 9.09
CA ARG A 64 18.99 4.31 8.23
C ARG A 64 17.53 4.30 8.67
N ILE A 65 16.97 5.49 8.89
CA ILE A 65 15.53 5.65 9.11
C ILE A 65 14.81 5.31 7.79
N PRO A 66 13.88 4.33 7.76
CA PRO A 66 13.15 4.01 6.54
C PRO A 66 12.32 5.22 6.09
N THR A 67 12.49 5.66 4.85
CA THR A 67 11.61 6.70 4.28
C THR A 67 10.20 6.10 4.15
N PRO A 68 9.17 6.72 4.76
CA PRO A 68 7.80 6.25 4.60
C PRO A 68 7.46 6.26 3.11
N LYS A 69 7.19 5.07 2.56
CA LYS A 69 6.77 4.97 1.17
C LYS A 69 5.39 5.62 1.05
N GLN A 70 5.19 6.39 -0.02
CA GLN A 70 3.86 6.83 -0.36
C GLN A 70 3.02 5.57 -0.64
N PRO A 71 1.79 5.48 -0.10
CA PRO A 71 0.91 4.40 -0.46
C PRO A 71 0.68 4.38 -1.98
N ALA A 72 0.33 3.22 -2.50
CA ALA A 72 0.01 3.06 -3.90
C ALA A 72 -1.17 3.96 -4.30
N ASP A 73 -1.16 4.40 -5.56
CA ASP A 73 -2.25 5.16 -6.12
C ASP A 73 -3.57 4.36 -6.07
N PRO A 74 -4.66 4.90 -5.49
CA PRO A 74 -5.94 4.19 -5.36
C PRO A 74 -6.53 3.72 -6.70
N ILE A 75 -6.34 4.49 -7.78
CA ILE A 75 -6.87 4.14 -9.11
C ILE A 75 -6.12 2.92 -9.65
N SER A 76 -4.80 2.91 -9.52
CA SER A 76 -3.96 1.76 -9.86
C SER A 76 -4.34 0.51 -9.07
N VAL A 77 -4.55 0.64 -7.75
CA VAL A 77 -5.00 -0.48 -6.89
C VAL A 77 -6.35 -1.02 -7.35
N ARG A 78 -7.32 -0.14 -7.66
CA ARG A 78 -8.63 -0.54 -8.18
C ARG A 78 -8.53 -1.25 -9.53
N SER A 79 -7.65 -0.79 -10.43
CA SER A 79 -7.40 -1.45 -11.72
C SER A 79 -6.83 -2.85 -11.52
N LEU A 80 -5.86 -3.02 -10.62
CA LEU A 80 -5.28 -4.33 -10.30
C LEU A 80 -6.34 -5.28 -9.71
N LEU A 81 -7.21 -4.76 -8.84
CA LEU A 81 -8.32 -5.51 -8.26
C LEU A 81 -9.34 -5.97 -9.32
N SER A 82 -9.66 -5.11 -10.30
CA SER A 82 -10.50 -5.46 -11.45
C SER A 82 -9.84 -6.51 -12.34
N GLN A 83 -8.53 -6.41 -12.58
CA GLN A 83 -7.77 -7.38 -13.38
C GLN A 83 -7.71 -8.74 -12.67
N ALA A 84 -7.49 -8.77 -11.36
CA ALA A 84 -7.45 -10.00 -10.57
C ALA A 84 -8.80 -10.76 -10.56
N SER A 85 -9.92 -10.01 -10.63
CA SER A 85 -11.29 -10.54 -10.58
C SER A 85 -11.93 -10.81 -11.95
N ALA A 86 -11.20 -10.62 -13.05
CA ALA A 86 -11.69 -10.89 -14.40
C ALA A 86 -11.99 -12.39 -14.60
N ILE A 87 -13.11 -12.72 -15.26
CA ILE A 87 -13.65 -14.08 -15.37
C ILE A 87 -13.30 -14.75 -16.72
N SER A 88 -12.54 -14.10 -17.61
CA SER A 88 -12.22 -14.68 -18.92
C SER A 88 -11.29 -15.90 -18.79
N GLY A 89 -11.72 -17.05 -19.33
CA GLY A 89 -10.99 -18.32 -19.30
C GLY A 89 -9.83 -18.43 -20.32
N THR A 90 -9.45 -17.33 -20.98
CA THR A 90 -8.31 -17.35 -21.90
C THR A 90 -6.98 -17.44 -21.13
N HIS A 91 -5.99 -18.16 -21.66
CA HIS A 91 -4.67 -18.30 -21.03
C HIS A 91 -3.98 -16.93 -20.80
N ALA A 92 -4.20 -15.96 -21.68
CA ALA A 92 -3.74 -14.58 -21.52
C ALA A 92 -4.40 -13.87 -20.32
N SER A 93 -5.70 -14.10 -20.10
CA SER A 93 -6.44 -13.60 -18.94
C SER A 93 -5.96 -14.24 -17.64
N VAL A 94 -5.71 -15.55 -17.61
CA VAL A 94 -5.17 -16.25 -16.42
C VAL A 94 -3.80 -15.67 -16.01
N ARG A 95 -2.90 -15.46 -16.97
CA ARG A 95 -1.59 -14.85 -16.71
C ARG A 95 -1.70 -13.41 -16.21
N SER A 96 -2.58 -12.61 -16.81
CA SER A 96 -2.83 -11.22 -16.40
C SER A 96 -3.38 -11.16 -14.96
N ARG A 97 -4.32 -12.03 -14.61
CA ARG A 97 -4.83 -12.17 -13.23
C ARG A 97 -3.74 -12.54 -12.24
N ALA A 98 -2.94 -13.55 -12.55
CA ALA A 98 -1.83 -13.96 -11.68
C ALA A 98 -0.83 -12.82 -11.44
N ALA A 99 -0.48 -12.07 -12.50
CA ALA A 99 0.37 -10.90 -12.39
C ALA A 99 -0.25 -9.81 -11.49
N ALA A 100 -1.55 -9.54 -11.62
CA ALA A 100 -2.26 -8.58 -10.78
C ALA A 100 -2.29 -9.00 -9.31
N ILE A 101 -2.53 -10.28 -9.02
CA ILE A 101 -2.50 -10.84 -7.65
C ILE A 101 -1.09 -10.72 -7.05
N CYS A 102 -0.05 -11.08 -7.80
CA CYS A 102 1.34 -10.91 -7.35
C CYS A 102 1.65 -9.46 -7.02
N ARG A 103 1.19 -8.52 -7.85
CA ARG A 103 1.39 -7.09 -7.62
C ARG A 103 0.66 -6.60 -6.37
N LEU A 104 -0.58 -7.01 -6.17
CA LEU A 104 -1.37 -6.70 -4.96
C LEU A 104 -0.71 -7.26 -3.69
N ARG A 105 -0.17 -8.49 -3.75
CA ARG A 105 0.59 -9.10 -2.65
C ARG A 105 1.83 -8.27 -2.27
N GLU A 106 2.57 -7.79 -3.26
CA GLU A 106 3.74 -6.93 -3.02
C GLU A 106 3.34 -5.58 -2.40
N LEU A 107 2.23 -4.98 -2.87
CA LEU A 107 1.70 -3.74 -2.29
C LEU A 107 1.27 -3.94 -0.84
N ALA A 108 0.63 -5.06 -0.52
CA ALA A 108 0.14 -5.41 0.82
C ALA A 108 1.26 -5.65 1.87
N ARG A 109 2.55 -5.57 1.51
CA ARG A 109 3.65 -5.54 2.49
C ARG A 109 3.61 -4.27 3.35
N ASP A 110 3.14 -3.16 2.79
CA ASP A 110 2.95 -1.89 3.50
C ASP A 110 1.56 -1.84 4.16
N GLU A 111 1.50 -1.47 5.44
CA GLU A 111 0.25 -1.38 6.21
C GLU A 111 -0.75 -0.41 5.58
N LYS A 112 -0.29 0.73 5.04
CA LYS A 112 -1.19 1.72 4.41
C LYS A 112 -1.85 1.15 3.16
N ASN A 113 -1.10 0.35 2.40
CA ASN A 113 -1.63 -0.33 1.22
C ASN A 113 -2.59 -1.47 1.62
N ARG A 114 -2.37 -2.16 2.74
CA ARG A 114 -3.32 -3.16 3.26
C ARG A 114 -4.68 -2.53 3.55
N VAL A 115 -4.69 -1.42 4.28
CA VAL A 115 -5.91 -0.66 4.58
C VAL A 115 -6.59 -0.17 3.30
N LEU A 116 -5.83 0.36 2.34
CA LEU A 116 -6.35 0.80 1.04
C LEU A 116 -6.99 -0.35 0.24
N ILE A 117 -6.31 -1.49 0.13
CA ILE A 117 -6.81 -2.68 -0.56
C ILE A 117 -8.08 -3.21 0.12
N ALA A 118 -8.09 -3.27 1.46
CA ALA A 118 -9.23 -3.70 2.25
C ALA A 118 -10.46 -2.79 2.06
N GLY A 119 -10.24 -1.48 1.89
CA GLY A 119 -11.29 -0.50 1.61
C GLY A 119 -11.96 -0.65 0.23
N HIS A 120 -11.34 -1.37 -0.71
CA HIS A 120 -11.86 -1.56 -2.07
C HIS A 120 -12.53 -2.93 -2.26
N ASN A 121 -13.66 -3.17 -1.56
CA ASN A 121 -14.50 -4.38 -1.71
C ASN A 121 -13.72 -5.70 -1.70
N ALA A 122 -12.65 -5.80 -0.90
CA ALA A 122 -11.75 -6.96 -0.87
C ALA A 122 -12.51 -8.28 -0.67
N ARG A 123 -13.59 -8.27 0.11
CA ARG A 123 -14.47 -9.43 0.33
C ARG A 123 -15.09 -9.98 -0.96
N GLU A 124 -15.66 -9.12 -1.80
CA GLU A 124 -16.31 -9.55 -3.05
C GLU A 124 -15.29 -10.12 -4.04
N ILE A 125 -14.10 -9.52 -4.08
CA ILE A 125 -13.00 -9.94 -4.95
C ILE A 125 -12.43 -11.29 -4.49
N LEU A 126 -12.23 -11.48 -3.18
CA LEU A 126 -11.77 -12.75 -2.62
C LEU A 126 -12.77 -13.89 -2.90
N VAL A 127 -14.07 -13.63 -2.77
CA VAL A 127 -15.12 -14.60 -3.11
C VAL A 127 -15.04 -14.97 -4.60
N ARG A 128 -14.89 -13.99 -5.50
CA ARG A 128 -14.73 -14.28 -6.94
C ARG A 128 -13.46 -15.09 -7.23
N ILE A 129 -12.34 -14.79 -6.59
CA ILE A 129 -11.09 -15.54 -6.78
C ILE A 129 -11.26 -16.99 -6.30
N LEU A 130 -11.90 -17.20 -5.14
CA LEU A 130 -12.18 -18.54 -4.60
C LEU A 130 -13.08 -19.35 -5.53
N VAL A 131 -14.17 -18.75 -6.02
CA VAL A 131 -15.05 -19.38 -7.01
C VAL A 131 -14.26 -19.76 -8.27
N LEU A 132 -13.39 -18.88 -8.78
CA LEU A 132 -12.59 -19.17 -9.98
C LEU A 132 -11.55 -20.28 -9.76
N LEU A 133 -10.92 -20.36 -8.59
CA LEU A 133 -10.00 -21.47 -8.26
C LEU A 133 -10.75 -22.80 -8.19
N HIS A 134 -11.95 -22.79 -7.61
CA HIS A 134 -12.80 -23.97 -7.55
C HIS A 134 -13.25 -24.43 -8.95
N MET A 135 -13.62 -23.49 -9.83
CA MET A 135 -13.95 -23.82 -11.22
C MET A 135 -12.75 -24.43 -11.98
N THR A 136 -11.53 -23.93 -11.78
CA THR A 136 -10.33 -24.51 -12.42
C THR A 136 -9.97 -25.90 -11.89
N GLU A 137 -10.25 -26.18 -10.62
CA GLU A 137 -10.05 -27.52 -10.04
C GLU A 137 -11.04 -28.52 -10.68
N THR A 138 -12.31 -28.12 -10.82
CA THR A 138 -13.33 -28.96 -11.47
C THR A 138 -13.10 -29.16 -12.97
N GLU A 139 -12.56 -28.16 -13.69
CA GLU A 139 -12.17 -28.31 -15.09
C GLU A 139 -10.97 -29.26 -15.25
N CYS A 140 -9.99 -29.21 -14.33
CA CYS A 140 -8.87 -30.14 -14.30
C CYS A 140 -9.32 -31.59 -13.98
N GLU A 141 -10.23 -31.77 -13.03
CA GLU A 141 -10.82 -33.09 -12.73
C GLU A 141 -11.65 -33.63 -13.90
N ALA A 142 -12.46 -32.78 -14.55
CA ALA A 142 -13.22 -33.16 -15.74
C ALA A 142 -12.29 -33.58 -16.89
N LEU A 143 -11.20 -32.84 -17.13
CA LEU A 143 -10.18 -33.21 -18.13
C LEU A 143 -9.41 -34.49 -17.76
N ALA A 144 -9.13 -34.72 -16.48
CA ALA A 144 -8.52 -35.97 -16.00
C ALA A 144 -9.44 -37.18 -16.22
N SER A 145 -10.75 -37.01 -16.03
CA SER A 145 -11.73 -38.08 -16.27
C SER A 145 -11.90 -38.44 -17.76
N VAL A 146 -11.64 -37.48 -18.66
CA VAL A 146 -11.65 -37.70 -20.12
C VAL A 146 -10.37 -38.40 -20.60
N TYR A 147 -9.29 -38.34 -19.81
CA TYR A 147 -7.99 -38.92 -20.16
C TYR A 147 -7.68 -40.24 -19.47
N ASP A 148 -8.61 -40.82 -18.71
CA ASP A 148 -8.47 -42.14 -18.09
C ASP A 148 -8.84 -43.24 -19.11
N PRO A 149 -7.87 -43.88 -19.80
CA PRO A 149 -8.18 -44.96 -20.71
C PRO A 149 -8.29 -46.21 -19.85
N VAL A 150 -9.53 -46.64 -19.62
CA VAL A 150 -9.97 -47.99 -19.24
C VAL A 150 -8.79 -48.97 -19.00
N VAL A 151 -8.48 -49.22 -17.74
CA VAL A 151 -7.72 -50.40 -17.34
C VAL A 151 -8.59 -51.62 -17.68
N VAL A 152 -8.28 -52.29 -18.80
CA VAL A 152 -8.64 -53.70 -19.08
C VAL A 152 -7.48 -54.56 -18.61
#